data_AF-A0A2R7KJP3-F1
#
_entry.id   AF-A0A2R7KJP3-F1
#
_cell.length_a   1.000
_cell.length_b   1.000
_cell.length_c   1.000
_cell.angle_alpha   90.00
_cell.angle_beta   90.00
_cell.angle_gamma   90.00
#
_symmetry.space_group_name_H-M   'P 1'
#
loop_
_entity.id
_entity.type
_entity.pdbx_description
1 polymer ?
#
loop_
_entity_poly.entity_id
_entity_poly.type
_entity_poly.pdbx_seq_one_letter_code
_entity_poly.pdbx_strand_id
1 'polypeptide(L)' 'AVFFGGGGKYTLKDSVYTENLEYFNNRQWENGKFEFVVKIKNDTLTQKGIEKVEKLGVNRVIVEKYVREK' A
#
# COMPACT_ATOMS: atom_id res chain seq x y z
N ALA A 1 -11.06 18.40 -6.60
CA ALA A 1 -9.96 17.47 -6.29
C ALA A 1 -10.18 16.17 -7.05
N VAL A 2 -9.13 15.55 -7.59
CA VAL A 2 -9.26 14.21 -8.19
C VAL A 2 -9.17 13.20 -7.04
N PHE A 3 -10.17 12.32 -6.94
CA PHE A 3 -10.16 11.23 -5.96
C PHE A 3 -9.15 10.17 -6.39
N PHE A 4 -8.31 9.73 -5.44
CA PHE A 4 -7.39 8.60 -5.58
C PHE A 4 -7.77 7.55 -4.54
N GLY A 5 -7.92 6.30 -4.96
CA GLY A 5 -8.50 5.19 -4.22
C GLY A 5 -8.36 3.89 -5.00
N GLY A 6 -7.75 2.92 -4.34
CA GLY A 6 -7.56 1.56 -4.85
C GLY A 6 -8.26 0.54 -4.00
N GLY A 7 -8.32 -0.68 -4.51
CA GLY A 7 -8.86 -1.82 -3.78
C GLY A 7 -8.35 -3.13 -4.35
N GLY A 8 -8.37 -4.17 -3.52
CA GLY A 8 -7.97 -5.51 -3.91
C GLY A 8 -7.80 -6.41 -2.70
N LYS A 9 -6.99 -7.44 -2.85
CA LYS A 9 -6.74 -8.44 -1.79
C LYS A 9 -5.46 -8.13 -1.06
N TYR A 10 -5.47 -8.35 0.24
CA TYR A 10 -4.24 -8.34 1.03
C TYR A 10 -3.96 -9.69 1.69
N THR A 11 -2.70 -9.91 2.01
CA THR A 11 -2.28 -10.94 2.94
C THR A 11 -1.44 -10.29 4.02
N LEU A 12 -1.64 -10.68 5.27
CA LEU A 12 -0.84 -10.24 6.41
C LEU A 12 -0.25 -11.48 7.07
N LYS A 13 1.07 -11.60 7.07
CA LYS A 13 1.82 -12.65 7.76
C LYS A 13 2.83 -11.98 8.68
N ASP A 14 2.62 -12.14 9.98
CA ASP A 14 3.39 -11.45 11.03
C ASP A 14 3.38 -9.93 10.85
N SER A 15 4.50 -9.36 10.39
CA SER A 15 4.65 -7.93 10.09
C SER A 15 4.71 -7.63 8.59
N VAL A 16 4.62 -8.65 7.73
CA VAL A 16 4.68 -8.50 6.27
C VAL A 16 3.25 -8.41 5.74
N TYR A 17 2.90 -7.24 5.23
CA TYR A 17 1.66 -6.93 4.56
C TYR A 17 1.90 -6.90 3.05
N THR A 18 1.25 -7.80 2.32
CA THR A 18 1.29 -7.83 0.85
C THR A 18 -0.05 -7.40 0.30
N GLU A 19 -0.07 -6.30 -0.44
CA GLU A 19 -1.23 -5.79 -1.15
C GLU A 19 -1.20 -6.26 -2.61
N ASN A 20 -2.34 -6.75 -3.10
CA ASN A 20 -2.58 -7.05 -4.51
C ASN A 20 -3.61 -6.03 -4.99
N LEU A 21 -3.14 -5.00 -5.68
CA LEU A 21 -3.94 -3.88 -6.15
C LEU A 21 -4.72 -4.29 -7.41
N GLU A 22 -5.96 -4.73 -7.22
CA GLU A 22 -6.82 -5.20 -8.32
C GLU A 22 -7.46 -4.03 -9.08
N TYR A 23 -7.79 -2.96 -8.37
CA TYR A 23 -8.39 -1.75 -8.91
C TYR A 23 -7.66 -0.51 -8.41
N PHE A 24 -7.41 0.44 -9.31
CA PHE A 24 -6.90 1.77 -8.96
C PHE A 24 -7.37 2.79 -10.01
N ASN A 25 -7.67 4.01 -9.57
CA ASN A 25 -8.09 5.11 -10.46
C ASN A 25 -7.06 5.35 -11.56
N ASN A 26 -5.77 5.20 -11.26
CA ASN A 26 -4.74 5.12 -12.28
C ASN A 26 -4.50 3.66 -12.68
N ARG A 27 -5.10 3.24 -13.79
CA ARG A 27 -5.02 1.85 -14.30
C ARG A 27 -3.62 1.34 -14.58
N GLN A 28 -2.63 2.22 -14.71
CA GLN A 28 -1.24 1.81 -14.89
C GLN A 28 -0.65 1.11 -13.64
N TRP A 29 -1.33 1.26 -12.50
CA TRP A 29 -0.99 0.62 -11.22
C TRP A 29 -1.73 -0.70 -10.97
N GLU A 30 -2.81 -0.97 -11.70
CA GLU A 30 -3.61 -2.18 -11.53
C GLU A 30 -2.78 -3.44 -11.79
N ASN A 31 -3.12 -4.52 -11.06
CA ASN A 31 -2.37 -5.77 -10.99
C ASN A 31 -0.97 -5.61 -10.37
N GLY A 32 -0.72 -4.48 -9.70
CA GLY A 32 0.47 -4.27 -8.88
C GLY A 32 0.44 -5.15 -7.63
N LYS A 33 1.59 -5.73 -7.29
CA LYS A 33 1.80 -6.43 -6.03
C LYS A 33 2.83 -5.67 -5.22
N PHE A 34 2.42 -5.17 -4.06
CA PHE A 34 3.25 -4.35 -3.19
C PHE A 34 3.46 -5.05 -1.87
N GLU A 35 4.70 -5.05 -1.38
CA GLU A 35 5.05 -5.62 -0.10
C GLU A 35 5.51 -4.52 0.85
N PHE A 36 4.91 -4.51 2.03
CA PHE A 36 5.15 -3.55 3.07
C PHE A 36 5.40 -4.25 4.39
N VAL A 37 6.19 -3.61 5.25
CA VAL A 37 6.33 -3.97 6.65
C VAL A 37 5.44 -3.05 7.47
N VAL A 38 4.56 -3.64 8.27
CA VAL A 38 3.63 -2.93 9.15
C VAL A 38 4.05 -3.04 10.61
N LYS A 39 3.85 -1.96 11.36
CA LYS A 39 4.03 -1.91 12.81
C LYS A 39 2.87 -1.16 13.44
N ILE A 40 2.23 -1.80 14.41
CA ILE A 40 1.16 -1.18 15.21
C ILE A 40 1.74 -0.78 16.55
N LYS A 41 1.51 0.46 16.96
CA LYS A 41 1.79 0.96 18.31
C LYS A 41 0.59 1.77 18.78
N ASN A 42 -0.08 1.30 19.84
CA ASN A 42 -1.35 1.85 20.32
C ASN A 42 -2.41 1.87 19.19
N ASP A 43 -2.94 3.04 18.86
CA ASP A 43 -3.92 3.27 17.78
C ASP A 43 -3.26 3.57 16.42
N THR A 44 -1.94 3.63 16.36
CA THR A 44 -1.20 4.05 15.17
C THR A 44 -0.62 2.85 14.44
N LEU A 45 -1.00 2.70 13.16
CA LEU A 45 -0.39 1.79 12.20
C LEU A 45 0.65 2.56 11.39
N THR A 46 1.90 2.07 11.35
CA THR A 46 2.94 2.55 10.44
C THR A 46 3.23 1.47 9.40
N GLN A 47 3.07 1.82 8.12
CA GLN A 47 3.37 0.98 6.97
C GLN A 47 4.62 1.52 6.27
N LYS A 48 5.55 0.66 5.87
CA LYS A 48 6.74 1.04 5.10
C LYS A 48 7.05 -0.01 4.04
N GLY A 49 7.31 0.41 2.81
CA GLY A 49 7.68 -0.50 1.73
C GLY A 49 8.34 0.21 0.55
N ILE A 50 8.55 -0.54 -0.53
CA ILE A 50 9.06 -0.02 -1.80
C ILE A 50 7.92 -0.04 -2.80
N GLU A 51 7.58 1.14 -3.29
CA GLU A 51 6.62 1.30 -4.37
C GLU A 51 7.38 1.31 -5.69
N LYS A 52 7.35 0.17 -6.40
CA LYS A 52 8.00 -0.01 -7.69
C LYS A 52 6.96 -0.29 -8.76
N VAL A 53 6.81 0.64 -9.71
CA VAL A 53 5.95 0.49 -10.89
C VAL A 53 6.78 0.77 -12.13
N GLU A 54 7.29 -0.30 -12.75
CA GLU A 54 8.25 -0.21 -13.87
C GLU A 54 7.66 0.55 -15.07
N LYS A 55 6.37 0.32 -15.37
CA LYS A 55 5.65 1.00 -16.46
C LYS A 55 5.64 2.53 -16.33
N LEU A 56 5.80 3.04 -15.11
CA LEU A 56 5.78 4.46 -14.78
C LEU A 56 7.15 5.01 -14.41
N GLY A 57 8.20 4.17 -14.42
CA GLY A 57 9.52 4.54 -13.90
C GLY A 57 9.52 4.89 -12.41
N VAL A 58 8.52 4.43 -11.65
CA VAL A 58 8.41 4.71 -10.21
C VAL A 58 9.22 3.67 -9.45
N ASN A 59 10.13 4.15 -8.59
CA ASN A 59 10.85 3.35 -7.62
C ASN A 59 11.19 4.24 -6.42
N ARG A 60 10.36 4.17 -5.37
CA ARG A 60 10.52 5.00 -4.17
C ARG A 60 10.17 4.24 -2.91
N VAL A 61 10.74 4.68 -1.79
CA VAL A 61 10.31 4.23 -0.47
C VAL A 61 9.07 5.02 -0.07
N ILE A 62 8.02 4.30 0.33
CA ILE A 62 6.80 4.89 0.88
C ILE A 62 6.68 4.55 2.36
N VAL A 63 6.29 5.54 3.16
CA VAL A 63 6.02 5.40 4.59
C VAL A 63 4.69 6.08 4.90
N GLU A 64 3.73 5.29 5.37
CA GLU A 64 2.38 5.76 5.66
C GLU A 64 2.06 5.53 7.13
N LYS A 65 1.29 6.46 7.71
CA LYS A 65 0.83 6.39 9.09
C LYS A 65 -0.67 6.58 9.12
N TYR A 66 -1.35 5.65 9.77
CA TYR A 66 -2.80 5.65 9.92
C TYR A 66 -3.17 5.60 11.39
N VAL A 67 -4.23 6.31 11.76
CA VAL A 67 -4.87 6.21 13.07
C VAL A 67 -6.10 5.32 12.92
N ARG A 68 -6.28 4.35 13.81
CA ARG A 68 -7.45 3.48 13.83
C ARG A 68 -8.71 4.31 14.07
N GLU A 69 -9.66 4.24 13.15
CA GLU A 69 -11.01 4.81 13.33
C GLU A 69 -11.73 4.12 14.49
N LYS A 70 -12.57 4.86 15.22
CA LYS A 70 -13.21 4.42 16.47
C LYS A 70 -14.59 3.84 16.23
#